data_AF-A0A8S9ENN8-F1
#
_entry.id   AF-A0A8S9ENN8-F1
#
_cell.length_a   1.000
_cell.length_b   1.000
_cell.length_c   1.000
_cell.angle_alpha   90.00
_cell.angle_beta   90.00
_cell.angle_gamma   90.00
#
_symmetry.space_group_name_H-M   'P 1'
#
loop_
_entity.id
_entity.type
_entity.pdbx_description
1 polymer ?
#
loop_
_entity_poly.entity_id
_entity_poly.type
_entity_poly.pdbx_seq_one_letter_code
_entity_poly.pdbx_strand_id
1 'polypeptide(L)'
;PQHVVLYPLVSKSLRNIAAGKDPLEGQRHCCSIAQLHEHYSLGYPDLDELQKNPQPLIFDIEVLKVEAPGSYQQDPWAMTDEEKLQAVPLIHKEGNELYRQGKVQEAATKYYDAIACLKNLQMKEQLGSPDWIELDQKITPLLLNYCQCKLQCEEYYEVLDHCSSILNKYEDNVKAYFKRGKAHAAVWNVAEAQADFAKVLALDPSLRPVVSKELRSLEARLREKDAEDKIRFKGIFSQ
;
A
#
# COMPACT_ATOMS: atom_id res chain seq x y z
N PRO A 1 -38.76 7.60 6.58
CA PRO A 1 -38.33 6.18 6.68
C PRO A 1 -37.40 5.71 5.55
N GLN A 2 -37.55 6.21 4.30
CA GLN A 2 -36.77 5.72 3.14
C GLN A 2 -35.24 5.93 3.24
N HIS A 3 -34.76 6.91 4.02
CA HIS A 3 -33.32 7.23 4.10
C HIS A 3 -32.51 6.36 5.08
N VAL A 4 -33.16 5.61 5.99
CA VAL A 4 -32.47 4.77 7.00
C VAL A 4 -32.45 3.28 6.66
N VAL A 5 -33.01 2.88 5.52
CA VAL A 5 -33.04 1.48 5.06
C VAL A 5 -31.62 0.92 4.87
N LEU A 6 -30.65 1.77 4.56
CA LEU A 6 -29.25 1.39 4.40
C LEU A 6 -28.48 1.33 5.73
N TYR A 7 -29.04 1.82 6.83
CA TYR A 7 -28.33 1.91 8.10
C TYR A 7 -27.81 0.54 8.61
N PRO A 8 -28.56 -0.58 8.54
CA PRO A 8 -28.02 -1.89 8.92
C PRO A 8 -26.72 -2.24 8.18
N LEU A 9 -26.65 -1.96 6.88
CA LEU A 9 -25.47 -2.23 6.05
C LEU A 9 -24.30 -1.31 6.45
N VAL A 10 -24.55 -0.02 6.61
CA VAL A 10 -23.54 0.96 7.03
C VAL A 10 -23.01 0.64 8.43
N SER A 11 -23.89 0.29 9.37
CA SER A 11 -23.53 -0.07 10.74
C SER A 11 -22.65 -1.32 10.79
N LYS A 12 -22.96 -2.35 9.96
CA LYS A 12 -22.09 -3.52 9.81
C LYS A 12 -20.68 -3.12 9.35
N SER A 13 -20.57 -2.29 8.31
CA SER A 13 -19.28 -1.82 7.81
C SER A 13 -18.48 -1.03 8.85
N LEU A 14 -19.15 -0.14 9.60
CA LEU A 14 -18.52 0.60 10.71
C LEU A 14 -18.04 -0.32 11.84
N ARG A 15 -18.81 -1.36 12.19
CA ARG A 15 -18.41 -2.36 13.20
C ARG A 15 -17.19 -3.17 12.73
N ASN A 16 -17.13 -3.54 11.46
CA ASN A 16 -15.95 -4.21 10.89
C ASN A 16 -14.71 -3.31 10.97
N ILE A 17 -14.82 -2.04 10.57
CA ILE A 17 -13.73 -1.06 10.67
C ILE A 17 -13.24 -0.95 12.12
N ALA A 18 -14.15 -0.80 13.08
CA ALA A 18 -13.81 -0.71 14.50
C ALA A 18 -13.11 -1.98 15.03
N ALA A 19 -13.38 -3.14 14.42
CA ALA A 19 -12.72 -4.41 14.74
C ALA A 19 -11.44 -4.68 13.91
N GLY A 20 -10.99 -3.72 13.09
CA GLY A 20 -9.81 -3.87 12.23
C GLY A 20 -10.01 -4.82 11.04
N LYS A 21 -11.27 -5.05 10.64
CA LYS A 21 -11.69 -5.94 9.56
C LYS A 21 -12.00 -5.18 8.27
N ASP A 22 -12.05 -5.91 7.15
CA ASP A 22 -12.48 -5.32 5.88
C ASP A 22 -13.94 -4.79 6.00
N PRO A 23 -14.22 -3.53 5.60
CA PRO A 23 -15.57 -2.94 5.71
C PRO A 23 -16.65 -3.72 4.94
N LEU A 24 -16.25 -4.47 3.92
CA LEU A 24 -17.08 -5.31 3.07
C LEU A 24 -16.98 -6.79 3.45
N GLU A 25 -16.27 -7.14 4.54
CA GLU A 25 -16.15 -8.52 4.98
C GLU A 25 -17.53 -9.14 5.24
N GLY A 26 -17.83 -10.20 4.49
CA GLY A 26 -19.14 -10.86 4.54
C GLY A 26 -20.26 -10.15 3.78
N GLN A 27 -19.98 -9.09 3.00
CA GLN A 27 -20.85 -8.58 1.95
C GLN A 27 -20.44 -9.24 0.62
N ARG A 28 -21.22 -10.19 0.13
CA ARG A 28 -20.97 -10.80 -1.19
C ARG A 28 -21.74 -10.04 -2.26
N HIS A 29 -21.02 -9.45 -3.21
CA HIS A 29 -21.60 -8.94 -4.45
C HIS A 29 -21.97 -10.13 -5.36
N CYS A 30 -23.25 -10.49 -5.42
CA CYS A 30 -23.78 -11.34 -6.49
C CYS A 30 -25.02 -10.69 -7.09
N CYS A 31 -25.08 -10.64 -8.42
CA CYS A 31 -26.13 -10.00 -9.20
C CYS A 31 -27.52 -10.59 -8.93
N SER A 32 -28.43 -9.73 -8.48
CA SER A 32 -29.86 -9.55 -8.75
C SER A 32 -30.90 -10.70 -8.71
N ILE A 33 -30.58 -11.99 -8.64
CA ILE A 33 -31.63 -13.05 -8.62
C ILE A 33 -31.45 -14.09 -7.50
N ALA A 34 -30.25 -14.31 -6.98
CA ALA A 34 -30.01 -15.24 -5.86
C ALA A 34 -30.42 -14.68 -4.47
N GLN A 35 -30.83 -13.41 -4.40
CA GLN A 35 -30.98 -12.65 -3.15
C GLN A 35 -32.31 -12.87 -2.40
N LEU A 36 -33.24 -13.66 -2.96
CA LEU A 36 -34.56 -13.80 -2.35
C LEU A 36 -34.66 -14.91 -1.29
N HIS A 37 -33.72 -15.85 -1.20
CA HIS A 37 -33.91 -17.03 -0.35
C HIS A 37 -32.76 -17.42 0.59
N GLU A 38 -31.54 -16.89 0.43
CA GLU A 38 -30.42 -17.27 1.30
C GLU A 38 -29.74 -16.02 1.89
N HIS A 39 -29.75 -15.93 3.23
CA HIS A 39 -29.02 -14.96 4.07
C HIS A 39 -29.65 -13.57 4.28
N TYR A 40 -30.74 -13.53 5.05
CA TYR A 40 -31.26 -12.31 5.71
C TYR A 40 -30.45 -11.86 6.95
N SER A 41 -29.25 -12.40 7.16
CA SER A 41 -28.45 -12.09 8.35
C SER A 41 -27.16 -11.36 8.00
N LEU A 42 -26.99 -10.20 8.61
CA LEU A 42 -25.79 -9.38 8.64
C LEU A 42 -24.77 -9.89 9.66
N GLY A 43 -25.09 -10.94 10.42
CA GLY A 43 -24.26 -11.47 11.51
C GLY A 43 -24.45 -10.75 12.84
N TYR A 44 -25.42 -9.84 12.93
CA TYR A 44 -25.72 -9.02 14.09
C TYR A 44 -27.24 -9.05 14.32
N PRO A 45 -27.73 -9.70 15.40
CA PRO A 45 -29.17 -9.89 15.62
C PRO A 45 -29.98 -8.59 15.63
N ASP A 46 -29.39 -7.51 16.16
CA ASP A 46 -29.97 -6.18 16.20
C ASP A 46 -30.10 -5.54 14.82
N LEU A 47 -29.10 -5.72 13.94
CA LEU A 47 -29.15 -5.21 12.57
C LEU A 47 -30.11 -6.03 11.70
N ASP A 48 -30.20 -7.34 11.95
CA ASP A 48 -31.13 -8.25 11.26
C ASP A 48 -32.59 -7.90 11.58
N GLU A 49 -32.87 -7.60 12.84
CA GLU A 49 -34.19 -7.13 13.27
C GLU A 49 -34.52 -5.77 12.64
N LEU A 50 -33.56 -4.86 12.61
CA LEU A 50 -33.74 -3.53 12.02
C LEU A 50 -33.94 -3.58 10.50
N GLN A 51 -33.31 -4.55 9.82
CA GLN A 51 -33.51 -4.79 8.38
C GLN A 51 -34.90 -5.40 8.09
N LYS A 52 -35.39 -6.29 8.95
CA LYS A 52 -36.73 -6.89 8.83
C LYS A 52 -37.83 -5.89 9.15
N ASN A 53 -37.63 -5.08 10.19
CA ASN A 53 -38.60 -4.12 10.71
C ASN A 53 -37.97 -2.72 10.78
N PRO A 54 -37.90 -1.97 9.66
CA PRO A 54 -37.37 -0.62 9.67
C PRO A 54 -38.15 0.29 10.61
N GLN A 55 -37.44 0.94 11.52
CA GLN A 55 -37.99 1.87 12.49
C GLN A 55 -37.25 3.22 12.45
N PRO A 56 -37.87 4.31 12.93
CA PRO A 56 -37.16 5.58 13.12
C PRO A 56 -35.95 5.39 14.05
N LEU A 57 -34.82 5.99 13.69
CA LEU A 57 -33.59 5.94 14.48
C LEU A 57 -33.36 7.31 15.13
N ILE A 58 -32.89 7.29 16.38
CA ILE A 58 -32.39 8.47 17.10
C ILE A 58 -30.88 8.31 17.21
N PHE A 59 -30.15 9.35 16.80
CA PHE A 59 -28.70 9.40 16.89
C PHE A 59 -28.30 10.46 17.91
N ASP A 60 -27.70 10.03 19.01
CA ASP A 60 -27.08 10.94 19.97
C ASP A 60 -25.64 11.20 19.50
N ILE A 61 -25.38 12.41 19.01
CA ILE A 61 -24.08 12.83 18.51
C ILE A 61 -23.44 13.76 19.54
N GLU A 62 -22.36 13.29 20.17
CA GLU A 62 -21.54 14.10 21.07
C GLU A 62 -20.34 14.67 20.30
N VAL A 63 -20.23 15.99 20.26
CA VAL A 63 -19.07 16.66 19.66
C VAL A 63 -17.94 16.68 20.68
N LEU A 64 -16.94 15.82 20.48
CA LEU A 64 -15.81 15.68 21.42
C LEU A 64 -14.81 16.85 21.34
N LYS A 65 -14.58 17.40 20.14
CA LYS A 65 -13.60 18.46 19.89
C LYS A 65 -14.02 19.26 18.67
N VAL A 66 -13.86 20.59 18.74
CA VAL A 66 -13.98 21.49 17.58
C VAL A 66 -12.61 22.11 17.35
N GLU A 67 -12.05 21.86 16.17
CA GLU A 67 -10.76 22.41 15.75
C GLU A 67 -11.00 23.56 14.77
N ALA A 68 -10.20 24.62 14.87
CA ALA A 68 -10.30 25.74 13.94
C ALA A 68 -9.97 25.27 12.51
N PRO A 69 -10.61 25.84 11.47
CA PRO A 69 -10.23 25.59 10.08
C PRO A 69 -8.73 25.78 9.89
N GLY A 70 -8.04 24.75 9.35
CA GLY A 70 -6.59 24.75 9.16
C GLY A 70 -5.75 24.36 10.39
N SER A 71 -6.35 24.11 11.55
CA SER A 71 -5.64 23.62 12.76
C SER A 71 -5.62 22.08 12.89
N TYR A 72 -6.32 21.38 12.01
CA TYR A 72 -6.34 19.92 11.94
C TYR A 72 -6.01 19.46 10.53
N GLN A 73 -5.33 18.31 10.41
CA GLN A 73 -5.19 17.64 9.13
C GLN A 73 -6.52 16.94 8.85
N GLN A 74 -7.25 17.43 7.84
CA GLN A 74 -8.41 16.72 7.32
C GLN A 74 -7.98 15.35 6.80
N ASP A 75 -8.87 14.36 6.89
CA ASP A 75 -8.66 13.13 6.15
C ASP A 75 -8.64 13.43 4.63
N PRO A 76 -7.84 12.70 3.83
CA PRO A 76 -7.77 12.93 2.39
C PRO A 76 -9.13 12.94 1.67
N TRP A 77 -10.14 12.23 2.18
CA TRP A 77 -11.48 12.18 1.59
C TRP A 77 -12.30 13.47 1.84
N ALA A 78 -11.97 14.22 2.89
CA ALA A 78 -12.65 15.47 3.27
C ALA A 78 -12.01 16.73 2.66
N MET A 79 -10.82 16.59 2.07
CA MET A 79 -10.11 17.68 1.39
C MET A 79 -10.64 17.93 -0.04
N THR A 80 -10.72 19.19 -0.42
CA THR A 80 -10.86 19.61 -1.82
C THR A 80 -9.62 19.23 -2.65
N ASP A 81 -9.74 19.30 -3.97
CA ASP A 81 -8.64 18.92 -4.86
C ASP A 81 -7.43 19.85 -4.73
N GLU A 82 -7.67 21.15 -4.54
CA GLU A 82 -6.63 22.15 -4.29
C GLU A 82 -5.95 21.92 -2.93
N GLU A 83 -6.73 21.63 -1.88
CA GLU A 83 -6.19 21.33 -0.55
C GLU A 83 -5.31 20.07 -0.56
N LYS A 84 -5.69 19.03 -1.32
CA LYS A 84 -4.86 17.83 -1.51
C LYS A 84 -3.52 18.17 -2.13
N LEU A 85 -3.51 18.95 -3.20
CA LEU A 85 -2.28 19.36 -3.88
C LEU A 85 -1.36 20.17 -2.97
N GLN A 86 -1.93 21.06 -2.14
CA GLN A 86 -1.18 21.85 -1.17
C GLN A 86 -0.67 21.03 0.03
N ALA A 87 -1.41 20.00 0.44
CA ALA A 87 -1.04 19.13 1.55
C ALA A 87 0.11 18.18 1.20
N VAL A 88 0.16 17.65 -0.03
CA VAL A 88 1.14 16.63 -0.46
C VAL A 88 2.59 17.02 -0.17
N PRO A 89 3.09 18.22 -0.50
CA PRO A 89 4.45 18.63 -0.17
C PRO A 89 4.75 18.66 1.34
N LEU A 90 3.76 19.05 2.15
CA LEU A 90 3.90 19.12 3.61
C LEU A 90 3.98 17.71 4.21
N ILE A 91 3.08 16.82 3.79
CA ILE A 91 3.07 15.41 4.20
C ILE A 91 4.36 14.71 3.76
N HIS A 92 4.83 14.98 2.54
CA HIS A 92 6.10 14.43 2.04
C HIS A 92 7.29 14.89 2.89
N LYS A 93 7.34 16.18 3.26
CA LYS A 93 8.38 16.74 4.13
C LYS A 93 8.36 16.10 5.51
N GLU A 94 7.18 15.91 6.09
CA GLU A 94 7.00 15.24 7.38
C GLU A 94 7.47 13.77 7.32
N GLY A 95 7.08 13.02 6.28
CA GLY A 95 7.55 11.65 6.06
C GLY A 95 9.08 11.57 5.92
N ASN A 96 9.70 12.52 5.22
CA ASN A 96 11.16 12.59 5.11
C ASN A 96 11.84 12.88 6.46
N GLU A 97 11.22 13.70 7.31
CA GLU A 97 11.71 13.99 8.65
C GLU A 97 11.62 12.76 9.56
N LEU A 98 10.46 12.09 9.61
CA LEU A 98 10.26 10.85 10.35
C LEU A 98 11.24 9.77 9.91
N TYR A 99 11.47 9.64 8.60
CA TYR A 99 12.43 8.69 8.05
C TYR A 99 13.87 8.99 8.55
N ARG A 100 14.27 10.26 8.58
CA ARG A 100 15.59 10.67 9.12
C ARG A 100 15.73 10.40 10.61
N GLN A 101 14.63 10.45 11.36
CA GLN A 101 14.58 10.09 12.78
C GLN A 101 14.56 8.57 13.03
N GLY A 102 14.55 7.75 11.99
CA GLY A 102 14.48 6.29 12.10
C GLY A 102 13.07 5.76 12.39
N LYS A 103 12.04 6.61 12.35
CA LYS A 103 10.63 6.24 12.53
C LYS A 103 10.05 5.75 11.21
N VAL A 104 10.54 4.60 10.77
CA VAL A 104 10.30 4.07 9.41
C VAL A 104 8.82 3.79 9.15
N GLN A 105 8.11 3.20 10.12
CA GLN A 105 6.68 2.90 9.95
C GLN A 105 5.83 4.17 9.87
N GLU A 106 6.06 5.14 10.76
CA GLU A 106 5.37 6.45 10.71
C GLU A 106 5.66 7.18 9.39
N ALA A 107 6.90 7.12 8.90
CA ALA A 107 7.27 7.68 7.60
C ALA A 107 6.53 6.98 6.44
N ALA A 108 6.41 5.64 6.48
CA ALA A 108 5.66 4.88 5.48
C ALA A 108 4.19 5.32 5.43
N THR A 109 3.54 5.51 6.59
CA THR A 109 2.18 6.03 6.68
C THR A 109 2.06 7.39 6.00
N LYS A 110 2.97 8.34 6.29
CA LYS A 110 2.93 9.67 5.66
C LYS A 110 3.13 9.61 4.14
N TYR A 111 4.06 8.78 3.63
CA TYR A 111 4.18 8.62 2.18
C TYR A 111 2.92 8.02 1.56
N TYR A 112 2.29 7.05 2.24
CA TYR A 112 1.03 6.46 1.79
C TYR A 112 -0.09 7.49 1.73
N ASP A 113 -0.23 8.35 2.75
CA ASP A 113 -1.24 9.42 2.79
C ASP A 113 -1.07 10.39 1.60
N ALA A 114 0.18 10.81 1.32
CA ALA A 114 0.47 11.67 0.19
C ALA A 114 0.15 11.00 -1.17
N ILE A 115 0.46 9.71 -1.30
CA ILE A 115 0.10 8.92 -2.50
C ILE A 115 -1.42 8.82 -2.63
N ALA A 116 -2.15 8.59 -1.54
CA ALA A 116 -3.61 8.49 -1.55
C ALA A 116 -4.26 9.80 -2.01
N CYS A 117 -3.77 10.96 -1.56
CA CYS A 117 -4.20 12.27 -2.04
C CYS A 117 -4.04 12.38 -3.57
N LEU A 118 -2.86 12.07 -4.10
CA LEU A 118 -2.60 12.19 -5.54
C LEU A 118 -3.35 11.15 -6.38
N LYS A 119 -3.48 9.91 -5.89
CA LYS A 119 -4.27 8.87 -6.56
C LYS A 119 -5.74 9.23 -6.64
N ASN A 120 -6.29 9.85 -5.59
CA ASN A 120 -7.67 10.32 -5.61
C ASN A 120 -7.91 11.37 -6.72
N LEU A 121 -6.95 12.26 -6.94
CA LEU A 121 -6.97 13.20 -8.07
C LEU A 121 -6.82 12.47 -9.40
N GLN A 122 -5.84 11.57 -9.50
CA GLN A 122 -5.54 10.82 -10.72
C GLN A 122 -6.72 9.98 -11.21
N MET A 123 -7.55 9.46 -10.31
CA MET A 123 -8.77 8.70 -10.64
C MET A 123 -9.85 9.54 -11.32
N LYS A 124 -9.78 10.86 -11.23
CA LYS A 124 -10.70 11.79 -11.91
C LYS A 124 -10.26 12.10 -13.35
N GLU A 125 -9.00 11.79 -13.67
CA GLU A 125 -8.40 12.07 -14.96
C GLU A 125 -8.51 10.89 -15.92
N GLN A 126 -8.56 11.18 -17.22
CA GLN A 126 -8.53 10.16 -18.25
C GLN A 126 -7.14 9.48 -18.27
N LEU A 127 -7.13 8.14 -18.22
CA LEU A 127 -5.90 7.35 -18.34
C LEU A 127 -5.08 7.78 -19.57
N GLY A 128 -3.83 8.17 -19.33
CA GLY A 128 -2.90 8.61 -20.36
C GLY A 128 -3.05 10.07 -20.80
N SER A 129 -3.96 10.86 -20.21
CA SER A 129 -4.00 12.31 -20.41
C SER A 129 -2.74 12.97 -19.86
N PRO A 130 -2.36 14.18 -20.33
CA PRO A 130 -1.25 14.93 -19.77
C PRO A 130 -1.36 15.13 -18.26
N ASP A 131 -2.55 15.44 -17.75
CA ASP A 131 -2.81 15.67 -16.32
C ASP A 131 -2.66 14.37 -15.51
N TRP A 132 -3.14 13.23 -16.05
CA TRP A 132 -2.96 11.91 -15.44
C TRP A 132 -1.49 11.55 -15.32
N ILE A 133 -0.71 11.82 -16.38
CA ILE A 133 0.74 11.55 -16.43
C ILE A 133 1.49 12.46 -15.45
N GLU A 134 1.12 13.75 -15.35
CA GLU A 134 1.74 14.67 -14.40
C GLU A 134 1.53 14.21 -12.95
N LEU A 135 0.30 13.77 -12.62
CA LEU A 135 0.00 13.20 -11.30
C LEU A 135 0.80 11.90 -11.06
N ASP A 136 0.92 11.03 -12.05
CA ASP A 136 1.70 9.79 -11.94
C ASP A 136 3.19 10.05 -11.67
N GLN A 137 3.75 11.07 -12.34
CA GLN A 137 5.11 11.53 -12.13
C GLN A 137 5.32 12.11 -10.72
N LYS A 138 4.33 12.79 -10.14
CA LYS A 138 4.36 13.25 -8.74
C LYS A 138 4.23 12.09 -7.74
N ILE A 139 3.43 11.06 -8.06
CA ILE A 139 3.26 9.86 -7.22
C ILE A 139 4.56 9.05 -7.14
N THR A 140 5.26 8.90 -8.25
CA THR A 140 6.45 8.04 -8.38
C THR A 140 7.52 8.26 -7.30
N PRO A 141 8.01 9.48 -7.01
CA PRO A 141 9.01 9.70 -5.96
C PRO A 141 8.49 9.36 -4.56
N LEU A 142 7.20 9.62 -4.26
CA LEU A 142 6.57 9.25 -2.99
C LEU A 142 6.50 7.73 -2.85
N LEU A 143 6.12 7.03 -3.92
CA LEU A 143 6.04 5.58 -3.95
C LEU A 143 7.42 4.94 -3.79
N LEU A 144 8.48 5.51 -4.38
CA LEU A 144 9.85 5.04 -4.18
C LEU A 144 10.36 5.25 -2.74
N ASN A 145 9.90 6.31 -2.07
CA ASN A 145 10.18 6.55 -0.64
C ASN A 145 9.41 5.56 0.25
N TYR A 146 8.14 5.29 -0.07
CA TYR A 146 7.35 4.24 0.57
C TYR A 146 8.02 2.87 0.44
N CYS A 147 8.42 2.48 -0.78
CA CYS A 147 9.17 1.24 -1.02
C CYS A 147 10.49 1.19 -0.25
N GLN A 148 11.14 2.34 0.00
CA GLN A 148 12.33 2.38 0.86
C GLN A 148 12.02 1.96 2.29
N CYS A 149 10.90 2.44 2.83
CA CYS A 149 10.45 2.09 4.17
C CYS A 149 10.09 0.61 4.24
N LYS A 150 9.37 0.10 3.24
CA LYS A 150 9.01 -1.32 3.16
C LYS A 150 10.21 -2.26 3.03
N LEU A 151 11.26 -1.86 2.31
CA LEU A 151 12.55 -2.59 2.33
C LEU A 151 13.17 -2.67 3.73
N GLN A 152 13.07 -1.60 4.54
CA GLN A 152 13.60 -1.58 5.90
C GLN A 152 12.72 -2.37 6.88
N CYS A 153 11.41 -2.45 6.62
CA CYS A 153 10.47 -3.27 7.38
C CYS A 153 10.46 -4.75 6.91
N GLU A 154 11.32 -5.14 5.97
CA GLU A 154 11.39 -6.49 5.39
C GLU A 154 10.09 -6.94 4.67
N GLU A 155 9.28 -5.97 4.23
CA GLU A 155 8.02 -6.19 3.50
C GLU A 155 8.27 -6.22 1.98
N TYR A 156 8.96 -7.26 1.51
CA TYR A 156 9.54 -7.29 0.17
C TYR A 156 8.51 -7.39 -0.98
N TYR A 157 7.39 -8.08 -0.79
CA TYR A 157 6.41 -8.30 -1.87
C TYR A 157 5.74 -7.01 -2.34
N GLU A 158 5.40 -6.10 -1.41
CA GLU A 158 4.88 -4.77 -1.78
C GLU A 158 5.89 -3.97 -2.61
N VAL A 159 7.19 -4.09 -2.29
CA VAL A 159 8.26 -3.43 -3.03
C VAL A 159 8.33 -3.98 -4.46
N LEU A 160 8.22 -5.30 -4.62
CA LEU A 160 8.25 -5.94 -5.93
C LEU A 160 7.09 -5.47 -6.81
N ASP A 161 5.87 -5.43 -6.27
CA ASP A 161 4.68 -5.03 -7.01
C ASP A 161 4.75 -3.55 -7.43
N HIS A 162 5.06 -2.67 -6.48
CA HIS A 162 5.14 -1.23 -6.74
C HIS A 162 6.27 -0.87 -7.69
N CYS A 163 7.48 -1.41 -7.49
CA CYS A 163 8.60 -1.12 -8.39
C CYS A 163 8.38 -1.71 -9.79
N SER A 164 7.74 -2.88 -9.91
CA SER A 164 7.38 -3.43 -11.23
C SER A 164 6.36 -2.56 -11.95
N SER A 165 5.35 -2.05 -11.22
CA SER A 165 4.38 -1.11 -11.78
C SER A 165 5.03 0.19 -12.26
N ILE A 166 6.00 0.74 -11.53
CA ILE A 166 6.79 1.90 -11.97
C ILE A 166 7.56 1.58 -13.24
N LEU A 167 8.28 0.45 -13.28
CA LEU A 167 9.13 0.08 -14.40
C LEU A 167 8.37 -0.27 -15.67
N ASN A 168 7.12 -0.72 -15.57
CA ASN A 168 6.24 -0.90 -16.71
C ASN A 168 5.88 0.43 -17.42
N LYS A 169 5.99 1.57 -16.71
CA LYS A 169 5.69 2.91 -17.23
C LYS A 169 6.96 3.71 -17.53
N TYR A 170 7.97 3.57 -16.67
CA TYR A 170 9.21 4.36 -16.66
C TYR A 170 10.41 3.42 -16.60
N GLU A 171 10.79 2.90 -17.77
CA GLU A 171 11.83 1.86 -17.91
C GLU A 171 13.26 2.35 -17.63
N ASP A 172 13.45 3.66 -17.43
CA ASP A 172 14.72 4.33 -17.12
C ASP A 172 14.85 4.68 -15.62
N ASN A 173 13.89 4.25 -14.78
CA ASN A 173 13.90 4.57 -13.35
C ASN A 173 14.92 3.73 -12.57
N VAL A 174 16.14 4.26 -12.45
CA VAL A 174 17.28 3.63 -11.73
C VAL A 174 16.91 3.23 -10.29
N LYS A 175 16.18 4.09 -9.57
CA LYS A 175 15.80 3.85 -8.17
C LYS A 175 14.83 2.68 -8.04
N ALA A 176 13.91 2.51 -8.98
CA ALA A 176 12.97 1.40 -9.00
C ALA A 176 13.69 0.05 -9.22
N TYR A 177 14.58 -0.03 -10.22
CA TYR A 177 15.41 -1.23 -10.42
C TYR A 177 16.25 -1.55 -9.18
N PHE A 178 16.91 -0.56 -8.59
CA PHE A 178 17.76 -0.80 -7.42
C PHE A 178 16.95 -1.37 -6.25
N LYS A 179 15.77 -0.80 -5.95
CA LYS A 179 14.90 -1.28 -4.87
C LYS A 179 14.31 -2.66 -5.16
N ARG A 180 13.85 -2.89 -6.39
CA ARG A 180 13.32 -4.20 -6.81
C ARG A 180 14.38 -5.29 -6.78
N GLY A 181 15.60 -4.99 -7.23
CA GLY A 181 16.74 -5.90 -7.15
C GLY A 181 17.09 -6.28 -5.72
N LYS A 182 17.03 -5.33 -4.77
CA LYS A 182 17.19 -5.63 -3.34
C LYS A 182 16.08 -6.52 -2.79
N ALA A 183 14.82 -6.27 -3.17
CA ALA A 183 13.70 -7.09 -2.74
C ALA A 183 13.80 -8.52 -3.31
N HIS A 184 14.12 -8.68 -4.60
CA HIS A 184 14.38 -9.99 -5.22
C HIS A 184 15.51 -10.74 -4.52
N ALA A 185 16.62 -10.04 -4.20
CA ALA A 185 17.72 -10.64 -3.47
C ALA A 185 17.35 -11.09 -2.05
N ALA A 186 16.37 -10.44 -1.40
CA ALA A 186 15.89 -10.82 -0.09
C ALA A 186 14.97 -12.06 -0.14
N VAL A 187 14.15 -12.20 -1.19
CA VAL A 187 13.24 -13.34 -1.38
C VAL A 187 13.84 -14.48 -2.21
N TRP A 188 15.17 -14.52 -2.39
CA TRP A 188 15.91 -15.56 -3.12
C TRP A 188 15.65 -15.66 -4.63
N ASN A 189 15.13 -14.61 -5.25
CA ASN A 189 15.00 -14.50 -6.71
C ASN A 189 16.32 -13.98 -7.30
N VAL A 190 17.32 -14.86 -7.34
CA VAL A 190 18.71 -14.50 -7.65
C VAL A 190 18.87 -13.93 -9.07
N ALA A 191 18.25 -14.58 -10.05
CA ALA A 191 18.39 -14.20 -11.47
C ALA A 191 17.80 -12.82 -11.72
N GLU A 192 16.61 -12.56 -11.17
CA GLU A 192 15.90 -11.28 -11.26
C GLU A 192 16.66 -10.18 -10.53
N ALA A 193 17.22 -10.46 -9.34
CA ALA A 193 18.06 -9.50 -8.63
C ALA A 193 19.30 -9.10 -9.45
N GLN A 194 19.99 -10.07 -10.05
CA GLN A 194 21.15 -9.81 -10.90
C GLN A 194 20.79 -9.00 -12.15
N ALA A 195 19.66 -9.31 -12.79
CA ALA A 195 19.16 -8.57 -13.95
C ALA A 195 18.84 -7.11 -13.60
N ASP A 196 18.16 -6.86 -12.49
CA ASP A 196 17.84 -5.52 -12.00
C ASP A 196 19.12 -4.72 -11.68
N PHE A 197 20.09 -5.34 -10.99
CA PHE A 197 21.37 -4.70 -10.71
C PHE A 197 22.21 -4.43 -11.95
N ALA A 198 22.18 -5.30 -12.96
CA ALA A 198 22.82 -5.05 -14.24
C ALA A 198 22.19 -3.85 -14.95
N LYS A 199 20.86 -3.72 -14.92
CA LYS A 199 20.14 -2.59 -15.49
C LYS A 199 20.43 -1.28 -14.76
N VAL A 200 20.57 -1.30 -13.43
CA VAL A 200 21.05 -0.15 -12.64
C VAL A 200 22.40 0.34 -13.17
N LEU A 201 23.37 -0.56 -13.37
CA LEU A 201 24.71 -0.19 -13.86
C LEU A 201 24.74 0.27 -15.30
N ALA A 202 23.81 -0.21 -16.13
CA ALA A 202 23.65 0.25 -17.50
C ALA A 202 23.12 1.69 -17.57
N LEU A 203 22.21 2.06 -16.66
CA LEU A 203 21.61 3.40 -16.61
C LEU A 203 22.47 4.40 -15.82
N ASP A 204 23.08 3.96 -14.71
CA ASP A 204 23.95 4.80 -13.87
C ASP A 204 25.19 4.01 -13.40
N PRO A 205 26.30 4.08 -14.17
CA PRO A 205 27.55 3.43 -13.82
C PRO A 205 28.17 3.91 -12.50
N SER A 206 27.80 5.09 -11.99
CA SER A 206 28.35 5.64 -10.75
C SER A 206 27.95 4.83 -9.51
N LEU A 207 26.86 4.06 -9.60
CA LEU A 207 26.34 3.19 -8.54
C LEU A 207 27.09 1.85 -8.42
N ARG A 208 28.11 1.60 -9.26
CA ARG A 208 28.94 0.38 -9.22
C ARG A 208 29.40 -0.02 -7.81
N PRO A 209 29.95 0.87 -6.96
CA PRO A 209 30.40 0.47 -5.63
C PRO A 209 29.27 -0.10 -4.76
N VAL A 210 28.06 0.49 -4.85
CA VAL A 210 26.89 0.08 -4.07
C VAL A 210 26.33 -1.24 -4.60
N VAL A 211 26.16 -1.35 -5.92
CA VAL A 211 25.65 -2.57 -6.56
C VAL A 211 26.60 -3.75 -6.33
N SER A 212 27.92 -3.55 -6.45
CA SER A 212 28.90 -4.60 -6.16
C SER A 212 28.85 -5.07 -4.70
N LYS A 213 28.49 -4.19 -3.75
CA LYS A 213 28.30 -4.60 -2.36
C LYS A 213 27.09 -5.52 -2.20
N GLU A 214 25.96 -5.17 -2.82
CA GLU A 214 24.73 -5.98 -2.77
C GLU A 214 24.93 -7.35 -3.46
N LEU A 215 25.60 -7.38 -4.62
CA LEU A 215 25.93 -8.62 -5.33
C LEU A 215 26.86 -9.53 -4.52
N ARG A 216 27.92 -8.99 -3.89
CA ARG A 216 28.80 -9.78 -3.01
C ARG A 216 28.04 -10.38 -1.82
N SER A 217 27.10 -9.62 -1.24
CA SER A 217 26.24 -10.11 -0.16
C SER A 217 25.33 -11.26 -0.62
N LEU A 218 24.75 -11.14 -1.81
CA LEU A 218 23.94 -12.19 -2.41
C LEU A 218 24.77 -13.46 -2.69
N GLU A 219 25.96 -13.32 -3.29
CA GLU A 219 26.86 -14.45 -3.55
C GLU A 219 27.31 -15.16 -2.27
N ALA A 220 27.60 -14.42 -1.20
CA ALA A 220 27.98 -15.00 0.08
C ALA A 220 26.86 -15.88 0.66
N ARG A 221 25.61 -15.36 0.66
CA ARG A 221 24.43 -16.11 1.12
C ARG A 221 24.15 -17.37 0.29
N LEU A 222 24.41 -17.32 -1.02
CA LEU A 222 24.27 -18.48 -1.89
C LEU A 222 25.30 -19.56 -1.58
N ARG A 223 26.56 -19.18 -1.36
CA ARG A 223 27.61 -20.15 -0.99
C ARG A 223 27.34 -20.82 0.35
N GLU A 224 26.81 -20.09 1.32
CA GLU A 224 26.41 -20.63 2.62
C GLU A 224 25.30 -21.67 2.45
N LYS A 225 24.24 -21.33 1.72
CA LYS A 225 23.15 -22.25 1.41
C LYS A 225 23.62 -23.50 0.65
N ASP A 226 24.47 -23.35 -0.36
CA ASP A 226 25.01 -24.48 -1.12
C ASP A 226 25.86 -25.41 -0.23
N ALA A 227 26.60 -24.84 0.73
CA ALA A 227 27.38 -25.62 1.69
C ALA A 227 26.48 -26.38 2.67
N GLU A 228 25.42 -25.75 3.17
CA GLU A 228 24.40 -26.39 4.01
C GLU A 228 23.70 -27.53 3.28
N ASP A 229 23.24 -27.29 2.06
CA ASP A 229 22.59 -28.29 1.22
C ASP A 229 23.55 -29.47 0.96
N LYS A 230 24.82 -29.20 0.64
CA LYS A 230 25.83 -30.26 0.45
C LYS A 230 26.03 -31.11 1.71
N ILE A 231 25.96 -30.52 2.90
CA ILE A 231 26.04 -31.27 4.17
C ILE A 231 24.76 -32.10 4.37
N ARG A 232 23.59 -31.50 4.15
CA ARG A 232 22.28 -32.16 4.30
C ARG A 232 22.13 -33.36 3.37
N PHE A 233 22.53 -33.23 2.11
CA PHE A 233 22.39 -34.29 1.11
C PHE A 233 23.42 -35.42 1.28
N LYS A 234 24.57 -35.21 1.93
CA LYS A 234 25.54 -36.30 2.21
C LYS A 234 24.93 -37.44 3.05
N GLY A 235 23.99 -37.13 3.94
CA GLY A 235 23.30 -38.13 4.77
C GLY A 235 22.18 -38.89 4.07
N ILE A 236 21.72 -38.43 2.90
CA ILE A 236 20.60 -39.04 2.17
C ILE A 236 21.06 -40.17 1.24
N PHE A 237 22.30 -40.10 0.72
CA PHE A 237 22.87 -41.11 -0.18
C PHE A 237 23.71 -42.19 0.52
N SER A 238 23.70 -42.22 1.85
CA SER A 238 24.45 -43.20 2.67
C SER A 238 23.56 -44.26 3.34
N GLN A 239 22.31 -44.42 2.86
CA GLN A 239 21.40 -45.54 3.20
C GLN A 239 21.18 -46.47 2.02
#